data_AF-A0A9D4V4F9-F1
#
_entry.id   AF-A0A9D4V4F9-F1
#
_cell.length_a   1.000
_cell.length_b   1.000
_cell.length_c   1.000
_cell.angle_alpha   90.00
_cell.angle_beta   90.00
_cell.angle_gamma   90.00
#
_symmetry.space_group_name_H-M   'P 1'
#
loop_
_entity.id
_entity.type
_entity.pdbx_description
1 polymer ?
#
loop_
_entity_poly.entity_id
_entity_poly.type
_entity_poly.pdbx_seq_one_letter_code
_entity_poly.pdbx_strand_id
1 'polypeptide(L)'
;MSLSEEAQQRIVEGGRKGGQARAEQLGHEGYQEMGSKGGQARAQQMGREGYQEMGRKGGLATDNMSGGEAAQAKGVDIDESKFRTK
;
A
#
# COMPACT_ATOMS: atom_id res chain seq x y z
N MET A 1 25.71 18.96 -0.57
CA MET A 1 25.63 19.27 -2.02
C MET A 1 24.17 19.17 -2.43
N SER A 2 23.52 20.28 -2.77
CA SER A 2 22.16 20.26 -3.33
C SER A 2 22.24 19.93 -4.82
N LEU A 3 21.33 19.08 -5.29
CA LEU A 3 21.16 18.81 -6.72
C LEU A 3 20.69 20.08 -7.42
N SER A 4 21.24 20.37 -8.60
CA SER A 4 20.75 21.47 -9.43
C SER A 4 19.27 21.27 -9.79
N GLU A 5 18.55 22.37 -10.00
CA GLU A 5 17.13 22.32 -10.36
C GLU A 5 16.90 21.52 -11.64
N GLU A 6 17.80 21.62 -12.63
CA GLU A 6 17.76 20.81 -13.84
C GLU A 6 17.89 19.30 -13.56
N ALA A 7 18.75 18.91 -12.61
CA ALA A 7 18.90 17.51 -12.24
C ALA A 7 17.63 16.98 -11.55
N GLN A 8 16.98 17.79 -10.72
CA GLN A 8 15.71 17.44 -10.09
C GLN A 8 14.59 17.28 -11.12
N GLN A 9 14.50 18.19 -12.09
CA GLN A 9 13.52 18.10 -13.18
C GLN A 9 13.71 16.83 -14.02
N ARG A 10 14.96 16.46 -14.35
CA ARG A 10 15.25 15.22 -15.09
C ARG A 10 14.85 13.96 -14.31
N ILE A 11 15.05 13.94 -12.99
CA ILE A 11 14.65 12.80 -12.14
C ILE A 11 13.12 12.66 -12.14
N VAL A 12 12.39 13.77 -11.96
CA VAL A 12 10.92 13.78 -11.97
C VAL A 12 10.40 13.35 -13.34
N GLU A 13 10.97 13.88 -14.43
CA GLU A 13 10.58 13.52 -15.80
C GLU A 13 10.85 12.04 -16.09
N GLY A 14 12.00 11.51 -15.64
CA GLY A 14 12.34 10.10 -15.74
C GLY A 14 11.35 9.20 -15.00
N GLY A 15 10.97 9.57 -13.76
CA GLY A 15 9.97 8.85 -12.98
C GLY A 15 8.59 8.85 -13.66
N ARG A 16 8.17 10.01 -14.20
CA ARG A 16 6.91 10.13 -14.94
C ARG A 16 6.89 9.25 -16.18
N LYS A 17 7.93 9.32 -17.02
CA LYS A 17 8.04 8.49 -18.25
C LYS A 17 8.09 7.01 -17.92
N GLY A 18 8.85 6.61 -16.89
CA GLY A 18 8.91 5.22 -16.44
C GLY A 18 7.55 4.70 -15.95
N GLY A 19 6.82 5.51 -15.19
CA GLY A 19 5.47 5.18 -14.74
C GLY A 19 4.47 5.02 -15.91
N GLN A 20 4.51 5.93 -16.88
CA GLN A 20 3.67 5.85 -18.08
C GLN A 20 3.97 4.59 -18.91
N ALA A 21 5.25 4.33 -19.21
CA ALA A 21 5.66 3.15 -19.94
C ALA A 21 5.21 1.86 -19.22
N ARG A 22 5.31 1.82 -17.88
CA ARG A 22 4.85 0.67 -17.11
C ARG A 22 3.32 0.52 -17.14
N ALA A 23 2.59 1.62 -17.12
CA ALA A 23 1.13 1.61 -17.22
C ALA A 23 0.65 1.12 -18.59
N GLU A 24 1.32 1.52 -19.67
CA GLU A 24 1.05 1.03 -21.03
C GLU A 24 1.36 -0.46 -21.17
N GLN A 25 2.47 -0.93 -20.58
CA GLN A 25 2.88 -2.34 -20.62
C GLN A 25 1.94 -3.27 -19.83
N LEU A 26 1.53 -2.86 -18.64
CA LEU A 26 0.70 -3.70 -17.76
C LEU A 26 -0.79 -3.58 -18.06
N GLY A 27 -1.25 -2.40 -18.46
CA GLY A 27 -2.66 -2.09 -18.55
C GLY A 27 -3.40 -2.33 -17.23
N HIS A 28 -4.72 -2.38 -17.30
CA HIS A 28 -5.58 -2.64 -16.14
C HIS A 28 -5.35 -4.04 -15.55
N GLU A 29 -5.34 -5.07 -16.41
CA GLU A 29 -5.23 -6.47 -15.99
C GLU A 29 -3.89 -6.76 -15.31
N GLY A 30 -2.78 -6.20 -15.81
CA GLY A 30 -1.47 -6.40 -15.21
C GLY A 30 -1.36 -5.79 -13.80
N TYR A 31 -1.99 -4.65 -13.54
CA TYR A 31 -2.07 -4.09 -12.19
C TYR A 31 -3.01 -4.89 -11.29
N GLN A 32 -4.13 -5.39 -11.82
CA GLN A 32 -5.03 -6.27 -11.08
C GLN A 32 -4.31 -7.57 -10.66
N GLU A 33 -3.59 -8.21 -11.57
CA GLU A 33 -2.80 -9.41 -11.28
C GLU A 33 -1.69 -9.12 -10.28
N MET A 34 -0.96 -8.01 -10.44
CA MET A 34 0.09 -7.59 -9.51
C MET A 34 -0.47 -7.35 -8.10
N GLY A 35 -1.62 -6.69 -7.99
CA GLY A 35 -2.31 -6.47 -6.72
C GLY A 35 -2.74 -7.79 -6.07
N SER A 36 -3.30 -8.71 -6.86
CA SER A 36 -3.70 -10.04 -6.39
C SER A 36 -2.50 -10.85 -5.87
N LYS A 37 -1.41 -10.90 -6.63
CA LYS A 37 -0.16 -11.56 -6.22
C LYS A 37 0.43 -10.93 -4.95
N GLY A 38 0.43 -9.61 -4.86
CA GLY A 38 0.87 -8.89 -3.66
C GLY A 38 0.03 -9.22 -2.43
N GLY A 39 -1.29 -9.27 -2.58
CA GLY A 39 -2.22 -9.67 -1.52
C GLY A 39 -2.00 -11.11 -1.06
N GLN A 40 -1.84 -12.05 -2.00
CA GLN A 40 -1.55 -13.45 -1.70
C GLN A 40 -0.21 -13.63 -0.98
N ALA A 41 0.85 -12.99 -1.47
CA ALA A 41 2.15 -13.03 -0.82
C ALA A 41 2.08 -12.47 0.60
N ARG A 42 1.33 -11.38 0.80
CA ARG A 42 1.17 -10.78 2.12
C ARG A 42 0.37 -11.68 3.06
N ALA A 43 -0.69 -12.33 2.57
CA ALA A 43 -1.46 -13.32 3.33
C ALA A 43 -0.60 -14.53 3.74
N GLN A 44 0.30 -15.00 2.87
CA GLN A 44 1.24 -16.07 3.19
C GLN A 44 2.24 -15.68 4.29
N GLN A 45 2.75 -14.43 4.27
CA GLN A 45 3.72 -13.95 5.27
C GLN A 45 3.15 -13.83 6.68
N MET A 46 1.92 -13.35 6.82
CA MET A 46 1.29 -13.08 8.13
C MET A 46 0.31 -14.17 8.59
N GLY A 47 0.04 -15.15 7.73
CA GLY A 47 -0.99 -16.14 7.96
C GLY A 47 -2.41 -15.58 7.92
N ARG A 48 -3.38 -16.48 8.10
CA ARG A 48 -4.81 -16.14 8.01
C ARG A 48 -5.22 -15.09 9.05
N GLU A 49 -4.79 -15.24 10.29
CA GLU A 49 -5.19 -14.34 11.38
C GLU A 49 -4.63 -12.93 11.19
N GLY A 50 -3.36 -12.79 10.82
CA GLY A 50 -2.76 -11.49 10.52
C GLY A 50 -3.47 -10.80 9.35
N TYR A 51 -3.80 -11.54 8.30
CA TYR A 51 -4.47 -10.98 7.12
C TYR A 51 -5.90 -10.52 7.43
N GLN A 52 -6.62 -11.31 8.23
CA GLN A 52 -7.95 -10.94 8.72
C GLN A 52 -7.91 -9.71 9.62
N GLU A 53 -6.95 -9.61 10.54
CA GLU A 53 -6.82 -8.46 11.44
C GLU A 53 -6.43 -7.18 10.68
N MET A 54 -5.54 -7.29 9.68
CA MET A 54 -5.21 -6.19 8.77
C MET A 54 -6.44 -5.73 7.98
N GLY A 55 -7.22 -6.67 7.44
CA GLY A 55 -8.46 -6.39 6.72
C GLY A 55 -9.51 -5.73 7.63
N ARG A 56 -9.63 -6.20 8.87
CA ARG A 56 -10.50 -5.61 9.90
C ARG A 56 -10.12 -4.16 10.17
N LYS A 57 -8.83 -3.86 10.34
CA LYS A 57 -8.34 -2.48 10.46
C LYS A 57 -8.72 -1.66 9.22
N GLY A 58 -8.45 -2.16 8.02
CA GLY A 58 -8.78 -1.48 6.77
C GLY A 58 -10.27 -1.16 6.62
N GLY A 59 -11.14 -2.10 6.98
CA GLY A 59 -12.60 -1.92 6.93
C GLY A 59 -13.17 -0.92 7.93
N LEU A 60 -12.38 -0.48 8.92
CA LEU A 60 -12.77 0.59 9.84
C LEU A 60 -12.47 1.99 9.31
N ALA A 61 -11.66 2.11 8.26
CA ALA A 61 -11.31 3.40 7.68
C ALA A 61 -12.57 4.13 7.18
N THR A 62 -12.54 5.47 7.30
CA THR A 62 -13.57 6.38 6.80
C THR A 62 -12.90 7.45 5.96
N ASP A 63 -13.69 8.28 5.28
CA ASP A 63 -13.16 9.36 4.43
C ASP A 63 -12.19 10.29 5.17
N ASN A 64 -12.37 10.47 6.48
CA ASN A 64 -11.59 11.40 7.31
C ASN A 64 -10.69 10.73 8.35
N MET A 65 -10.70 9.40 8.46
CA MET A 65 -9.91 8.68 9.47
C MET A 65 -9.35 7.40 8.89
N SER A 66 -8.06 7.14 9.17
CA SER A 66 -7.48 5.84 8.92
C SER A 66 -8.15 4.77 9.79
N GLY A 67 -8.05 3.52 9.36
CA GLY A 67 -8.59 2.38 10.12
C GLY A 67 -8.06 2.27 11.55
N GLY A 68 -6.82 2.73 11.80
CA GLY A 68 -6.25 2.74 13.14
C GLY A 68 -6.86 3.82 14.04
N GLU A 69 -7.01 5.04 13.51
CA GLU A 69 -7.64 6.16 14.22
C GLU A 69 -9.11 5.85 14.51
N ALA A 70 -9.82 5.30 13.52
CA ALA A 70 -11.22 4.91 13.68
C ALA A 70 -11.39 3.76 14.70
N ALA A 71 -10.46 2.81 14.74
CA ALA A 71 -10.46 1.75 15.75
C ALA A 71 -10.30 2.33 17.16
N GLN A 72 -9.34 3.23 17.36
CA GLN A 72 -9.11 3.91 18.64
C GLN A 72 -10.34 4.72 19.09
N ALA A 73 -10.92 5.51 18.20
CA ALA A 73 -12.11 6.32 18.51
C ALA A 73 -13.32 5.47 18.90
N LYS A 74 -13.45 4.27 18.33
CA LYS A 74 -14.54 3.33 18.61
C LYS A 74 -14.24 2.36 19.78
N GLY A 75 -13.05 2.44 20.39
CA GLY A 75 -12.62 1.50 21.42
C GLY A 75 -12.48 0.06 20.90
N VAL A 76 -12.20 -0.12 19.61
CA VAL A 76 -11.97 -1.43 18.99
C VAL A 76 -10.49 -1.77 19.11
N ASP A 77 -10.20 -2.86 19.82
CA ASP A 77 -8.84 -3.37 19.93
C ASP A 77 -8.42 -4.09 18.63
N ILE A 78 -7.26 -3.69 18.09
CA ILE A 78 -6.66 -4.21 16.87
C ILE A 78 -5.23 -4.62 17.21
N ASP A 79 -4.95 -5.92 17.12
CA ASP A 79 -3.61 -6.44 17.38
C ASP A 79 -2.70 -6.24 16.15
N GLU A 80 -2.01 -5.09 16.14
CA GLU A 80 -1.08 -4.75 15.06
C GLU A 80 0.15 -5.67 15.00
N SER A 81 0.45 -6.41 16.08
CA SER A 81 1.57 -7.35 16.10
C SER A 81 1.35 -8.55 15.18
N LYS A 82 0.09 -8.88 14.87
CA LYS A 82 -0.27 -10.02 14.00
C LYS A 82 0.05 -9.81 12.53
N PHE A 83 0.25 -8.57 12.09
CA PHE A 83 0.40 -8.26 10.66
C PHE A 83 1.50 -7.25 10.33
N ARG A 84 2.20 -6.73 11.33
CA ARG A 84 3.46 -6.01 11.15
C ARG A 84 4.60 -7.01 11.04
N THR A 85 5.45 -6.80 10.04
CA THR A 85 6.76 -7.45 9.97
C THR A 85 7.70 -6.75 10.95
N LYS A 86 8.43 -7.53 11.76
CA LYS A 86 9.47 -7.04 12.67
C LYS A 86 10.69 -6.54 11.90
#